data_AF-A0A183UQ45-F1
#
_entry.id   AF-A0A183UQ45-F1
#
_cell.length_a   1.000
_cell.length_b   1.000
_cell.length_c   1.000
_cell.angle_alpha   90.00
_cell.angle_beta   90.00
_cell.angle_gamma   90.00
#
_symmetry.space_group_name_H-M   'P 1'
#
loop_
_entity.id
_entity.type
_entity.pdbx_description
1 polymer ?
#
loop_
_entity_poly.entity_id
_entity_poly.type
_entity_poly.pdbx_seq_one_letter_code
_entity_poly.pdbx_strand_id
1 'polypeptide(L)'
;MIIRQCALFIVQFVICLYARDQLLSSPFDNFRIECAKASGATRISVHMVGSQGFRRQDIVFGVTCERVDELYPWYGIPMGISDLEREDCYYSQMFDPLVDTDSQFSCRVREYMAGITRLSDTRIQILCCRLRTRDEVNCNERRFGKPMGNDPRTEIFDSNKLINSIAVEGFTYRVRFCDLTPRAIGLIYEDEPSTTTTRTLPTTTEEVIDTELITEQLTTMPSTRTRRTTNSG
;
A
#
# COMPACT_ATOMS: atom_id res chain seq x y z
N MET A 1 -1.15 -53.16 -2.35
CA MET A 1 -0.03 -52.19 -2.35
C MET A 1 -0.39 -50.81 -2.94
N ILE A 2 -1.35 -50.69 -3.87
CA ILE A 2 -1.70 -49.43 -4.56
C ILE A 2 -2.30 -48.35 -3.61
N ILE A 3 -3.12 -48.74 -2.63
CA ILE A 3 -3.79 -47.80 -1.70
C ILE A 3 -2.79 -47.03 -0.82
N ARG A 4 -1.67 -47.66 -0.47
CA ARG A 4 -0.63 -47.06 0.40
C ARG A 4 0.18 -45.97 -0.32
N GLN A 5 0.32 -46.09 -1.64
CA GLN A 5 1.02 -45.11 -2.48
C GLN A 5 0.17 -43.84 -2.69
N CYS A 6 -1.15 -43.99 -2.89
CA CYS A 6 -2.06 -42.85 -3.03
C CYS A 6 -2.19 -42.04 -1.74
N ALA A 7 -2.23 -42.70 -0.58
CA ALA A 7 -2.28 -42.01 0.71
C ALA A 7 -1.02 -41.15 0.96
N LEU A 8 0.16 -41.65 0.61
CA LEU A 8 1.42 -40.90 0.72
C LEU A 8 1.46 -39.68 -0.22
N PHE A 9 0.96 -39.81 -1.44
CA PHE A 9 0.86 -38.69 -2.38
C PHE A 9 -0.12 -37.62 -1.93
N ILE A 10 -1.29 -38.00 -1.39
CA ILE A 10 -2.27 -37.05 -0.86
C ILE A 10 -1.68 -36.31 0.35
N VAL A 11 -1.01 -37.02 1.27
CA VAL A 11 -0.36 -36.39 2.43
C VAL A 11 0.76 -35.44 2.00
N GLN A 12 1.60 -35.82 1.05
CA GLN A 12 2.66 -34.95 0.52
C GLN A 12 2.10 -33.70 -0.18
N PHE A 13 1.02 -33.86 -0.96
CA PHE A 13 0.37 -32.76 -1.68
C PHE A 13 -0.32 -31.79 -0.71
N VAL A 14 -0.97 -32.32 0.34
CA VAL A 14 -1.57 -31.52 1.41
C VAL A 14 -0.49 -30.75 2.18
N ILE A 15 0.64 -31.36 2.51
CA ILE A 15 1.73 -30.67 3.22
C ILE A 15 2.29 -29.50 2.40
N CYS A 16 2.43 -29.66 1.07
CA CYS A 16 2.86 -28.57 0.20
C CYS A 16 1.82 -27.43 0.10
N LEU A 17 0.52 -27.73 0.11
CA LEU A 17 -0.53 -26.72 0.04
C LEU A 17 -0.64 -25.85 1.31
N TYR A 18 -0.18 -26.34 2.45
CA TYR A 18 -0.16 -25.60 3.72
C TYR A 18 1.19 -24.97 4.03
N ALA A 19 2.20 -25.11 3.16
CA ALA A 19 3.46 -24.40 3.28
C ALA A 19 3.22 -22.93 2.96
N ARG A 20 3.03 -22.10 4.00
CA ARG A 20 2.98 -20.65 3.84
C ARG A 20 4.37 -20.16 3.46
N ASP A 21 4.44 -19.31 2.44
CA ASP A 21 5.68 -18.68 2.03
C ASP A 21 6.23 -17.84 3.19
N GLN A 22 7.35 -18.28 3.76
CA GLN A 22 8.08 -17.56 4.79
C GLN A 22 9.37 -17.03 4.19
N LEU A 23 9.51 -15.71 4.18
CA LEU A 23 10.72 -15.03 3.75
C LEU A 23 11.67 -14.94 4.94
N LEU A 24 12.85 -15.54 4.85
CA LEU A 24 13.84 -15.61 5.92
C LEU A 24 15.02 -14.68 5.62
N SER A 25 15.51 -13.97 6.64
CA SER A 25 16.71 -13.15 6.52
C SER A 25 17.98 -13.98 6.67
N SER A 26 19.08 -13.52 6.07
CA SER A 26 20.41 -14.02 6.40
C SER A 26 20.90 -13.42 7.72
N PRO A 27 21.61 -14.19 8.56
CA PRO A 27 22.29 -13.64 9.73
C PRO A 27 23.54 -12.86 9.33
N PHE A 28 23.87 -11.83 10.11
CA PHE A 28 25.06 -10.97 10.02
C PHE A 28 25.21 -10.16 8.72
N ASP A 29 24.15 -10.09 7.90
CA ASP A 29 24.14 -9.36 6.65
C ASP A 29 22.98 -8.37 6.61
N ASN A 30 23.08 -7.41 5.69
CA ASN A 30 21.99 -6.50 5.36
C ASN A 30 20.93 -7.25 4.55
N PHE A 31 19.67 -7.00 4.85
CA PHE A 31 18.57 -7.68 4.17
C PHE A 31 17.38 -6.75 3.96
N ARG A 32 16.56 -7.12 2.99
CA ARG A 32 15.29 -6.45 2.69
C ARG A 32 14.26 -7.51 2.38
N ILE A 33 13.33 -7.68 3.30
CA ILE A 33 12.22 -8.63 3.19
C ILE A 33 10.94 -7.81 3.02
N GLU A 34 10.29 -7.98 1.88
CA GLU A 34 9.07 -7.25 1.53
C GLU A 34 8.01 -8.21 1.05
N CYS A 35 6.79 -7.95 1.50
CA CYS A 35 5.61 -8.59 0.98
C CYS A 35 5.34 -8.11 -0.45
N ALA A 36 4.70 -8.97 -1.25
CA ALA A 36 4.18 -8.56 -2.54
C ALA A 36 3.13 -7.44 -2.37
N LYS A 37 2.86 -6.71 -3.47
CA LYS A 37 1.77 -5.74 -3.49
C LYS A 37 0.45 -6.39 -3.09
N ALA A 38 -0.41 -5.63 -2.42
CA ALA A 38 -1.66 -6.07 -1.81
C ALA A 38 -1.49 -7.22 -0.80
N SER A 39 -0.29 -7.40 -0.23
CA SER A 39 -0.01 -8.37 0.83
C SER A 39 0.57 -7.68 2.06
N GLY A 40 0.20 -8.15 3.24
CA GLY A 40 0.73 -7.64 4.50
C GLY A 40 1.28 -8.75 5.39
N ALA A 41 2.14 -8.37 6.34
CA ALA A 41 2.73 -9.30 7.28
C ALA A 41 1.69 -9.74 8.33
N THR A 42 1.45 -11.05 8.41
CA THR A 42 0.56 -11.66 9.42
C THR A 42 1.33 -12.35 10.53
N ARG A 43 2.54 -12.83 10.22
CA ARG A 43 3.43 -13.51 11.17
C ARG A 43 4.86 -13.06 10.99
N ILE A 44 5.55 -12.88 12.11
CA ILE A 44 6.98 -12.66 12.16
C ILE A 44 7.60 -13.71 13.07
N SER A 45 8.59 -14.44 12.58
CA SER A 45 9.46 -15.26 13.42
C SER A 45 10.74 -14.48 13.71
N VAL A 46 11.15 -14.48 14.97
CA VAL A 46 12.37 -13.82 15.42
C VAL A 46 13.26 -14.87 16.03
N HIS A 47 14.49 -14.98 15.55
CA HIS A 47 15.46 -15.96 16.02
C HIS A 47 16.75 -15.28 16.42
N MET A 48 17.38 -15.76 17.49
CA MET A 48 18.71 -15.30 17.87
C MET A 48 19.76 -16.29 17.35
N VAL A 49 20.79 -15.75 16.68
CA VAL A 49 21.91 -16.52 16.14
C VAL A 49 23.21 -15.94 16.67
N GLY A 50 24.12 -16.81 17.11
CA GLY A 50 25.45 -16.45 17.58
C GLY A 50 26.54 -16.88 16.61
N SER A 51 27.62 -16.09 16.52
CA SER A 51 28.86 -16.53 15.86
C SER A 51 29.51 -17.68 16.65
N GLN A 52 30.47 -18.38 16.04
CA GLN A 52 31.28 -19.37 16.78
C GLN A 52 31.90 -18.74 18.03
N GLY A 53 31.72 -19.40 19.18
CA GLY A 53 32.16 -18.89 20.48
C GLY A 53 31.37 -17.69 21.03
N PHE A 54 30.16 -17.43 20.49
CA PHE A 54 29.23 -16.38 20.95
C PHE A 54 29.83 -14.96 21.02
N ARG A 55 30.88 -14.68 20.24
CA ARG A 55 31.52 -13.36 20.20
C ARG A 55 30.61 -12.27 19.63
N ARG A 56 29.71 -12.62 18.71
CA ARG A 56 28.67 -11.74 18.16
C ARG A 56 27.34 -12.46 18.21
N GLN A 57 26.30 -11.72 18.56
CA GLN A 57 24.90 -12.16 18.53
C GLN A 57 24.15 -11.30 17.52
N ASP A 58 23.21 -11.90 16.83
CA ASP A 58 22.40 -11.24 15.82
C ASP A 58 21.00 -11.84 15.75
N ILE A 59 20.07 -11.11 15.14
CA ILE A 59 18.67 -11.51 15.03
C ILE A 59 18.35 -11.84 13.58
N VAL A 60 17.77 -13.00 13.36
CA VAL A 60 17.20 -13.43 12.09
C VAL A 60 15.69 -13.25 12.13
N PHE A 61 15.15 -12.60 11.11
CA PHE A 61 13.72 -12.38 10.95
C PHE A 61 13.18 -13.29 9.85
N GLY A 62 12.05 -13.94 10.13
CA GLY A 62 11.20 -14.55 9.13
C GLY A 62 9.90 -13.76 9.03
N VAL A 63 9.47 -13.38 7.84
CA VAL A 63 8.18 -12.70 7.62
C VAL A 63 7.30 -13.60 6.76
N THR A 64 6.08 -13.86 7.23
CA THR A 64 5.03 -14.48 6.43
C THR A 64 4.05 -13.42 6.01
N CYS A 65 3.81 -13.34 4.71
CA CYS A 65 2.90 -12.39 4.10
C CYS A 65 1.66 -13.13 3.61
N GLU A 66 0.51 -12.51 3.80
CA GLU A 66 -0.76 -13.00 3.23
C GLU A 66 -1.43 -11.86 2.47
N ARG A 67 -2.15 -12.23 1.42
CA ARG A 67 -2.86 -11.29 0.56
C ARG A 67 -4.02 -10.65 1.31
N VAL A 68 -4.11 -9.33 1.24
CA VAL A 68 -5.13 -8.55 1.96
C VAL A 68 -6.53 -8.87 1.44
N ASP A 69 -6.68 -9.09 0.13
CA ASP A 69 -7.95 -9.47 -0.49
C ASP A 69 -8.41 -10.88 -0.10
N GLU A 70 -7.48 -11.79 0.19
CA GLU A 70 -7.77 -13.13 0.69
C GLU A 70 -8.16 -13.12 2.17
N LEU A 71 -7.45 -12.35 2.99
CA LEU A 71 -7.72 -12.21 4.42
C LEU A 71 -9.04 -11.47 4.69
N TYR A 72 -9.27 -10.40 3.93
CA TYR A 72 -10.39 -9.48 4.13
C TYR A 72 -11.13 -9.30 2.80
N PRO A 73 -11.93 -10.28 2.36
CA PRO A 73 -12.65 -10.17 1.10
C PRO A 73 -13.63 -8.99 1.13
N TRP A 74 -13.67 -8.21 0.06
CA TRP A 74 -14.66 -7.14 -0.12
C TRP A 74 -15.63 -7.52 -1.21
N TYR A 75 -16.82 -7.99 -0.80
CA TYR A 75 -17.89 -8.39 -1.71
C TYR A 75 -18.67 -7.16 -2.21
N GLY A 76 -18.95 -7.12 -3.52
CA GLY A 76 -19.84 -6.12 -4.11
C GLY A 76 -19.23 -4.74 -4.34
N ILE A 77 -17.91 -4.67 -4.57
CA ILE A 77 -17.23 -3.42 -4.92
C ILE A 77 -17.74 -2.92 -6.29
N PRO A 78 -18.14 -1.65 -6.42
CA PRO A 78 -18.38 -1.06 -7.74
C PRO A 78 -17.12 -1.15 -8.62
N MET A 79 -17.29 -1.57 -9.89
CA MET A 79 -16.20 -1.55 -10.87
C MET A 79 -15.64 -0.13 -10.99
N GLY A 80 -14.35 0.05 -10.68
CA GLY A 80 -13.66 1.35 -10.67
C GLY A 80 -13.04 1.73 -9.32
N ILE A 81 -13.50 1.17 -8.20
CA ILE A 81 -12.83 1.38 -6.89
C ILE A 81 -11.66 0.42 -6.69
N SER A 82 -11.75 -0.81 -7.22
CA SER A 82 -10.63 -1.76 -7.24
C SER A 82 -9.42 -1.20 -7.97
N ASP A 83 -9.66 -0.47 -9.05
CA ASP A 83 -8.60 0.13 -9.88
C ASP A 83 -7.98 1.37 -9.22
N LEU A 84 -8.68 1.94 -8.24
CA LEU A 84 -8.22 3.05 -7.38
C LEU A 84 -7.41 2.54 -6.17
N GLU A 85 -7.26 1.23 -6.01
CA GLU A 85 -6.44 0.62 -4.97
C GLU A 85 -4.96 0.85 -5.28
N ARG A 86 -4.45 1.95 -4.75
CA ARG A 86 -3.04 2.30 -4.77
C ARG A 86 -2.47 2.09 -3.37
N GLU A 87 -1.38 1.33 -3.31
CA GLU A 87 -0.56 1.21 -2.12
C GLU A 87 0.52 2.28 -2.11
N ASP A 88 0.46 3.16 -1.11
CA ASP A 88 1.53 4.10 -0.83
C ASP A 88 2.32 3.56 0.36
N CYS A 89 3.59 3.24 0.13
CA CYS A 89 4.46 2.62 1.13
C CYS A 89 5.67 3.49 1.45
N TYR A 90 6.14 3.42 2.69
CA TYR A 90 7.34 4.11 3.15
C TYR A 90 8.04 3.32 4.27
N TYR A 91 9.35 3.54 4.43
CA TYR A 91 10.09 2.95 5.55
C TYR A 91 9.98 3.81 6.80
N SER A 92 9.78 3.14 7.93
CA SER A 92 9.80 3.77 9.24
C SER A 92 11.19 4.31 9.62
N GLN A 93 11.24 4.96 10.78
CA GLN A 93 12.50 5.22 11.46
C GLN A 93 13.21 3.91 11.83
N MET A 94 14.54 3.98 11.93
CA MET A 94 15.40 2.85 12.32
C MET A 94 15.35 2.62 13.83
N PHE A 95 15.45 1.35 14.22
CA PHE A 95 15.56 0.95 15.61
C PHE A 95 16.34 -0.33 15.80
N ASP A 96 16.88 -0.51 16.99
CA ASP A 96 17.67 -1.67 17.33
C ASP A 96 16.87 -2.63 18.23
N PRO A 97 16.36 -3.75 17.69
CA PRO A 97 15.59 -4.71 18.48
C PRO A 97 16.42 -5.39 19.58
N LEU A 98 17.75 -5.34 19.51
CA LEU A 98 18.65 -5.98 20.46
C LEU A 98 19.11 -5.00 21.55
N VAL A 99 19.46 -3.76 21.16
CA VAL A 99 20.04 -2.75 22.05
C VAL A 99 19.00 -1.82 22.66
N ASP A 100 17.94 -1.46 21.92
CA ASP A 100 16.96 -0.50 22.42
C ASP A 100 16.10 -1.12 23.53
N THR A 101 15.92 -0.36 24.62
CA THR A 101 15.16 -0.81 25.80
C THR A 101 13.69 -0.43 25.72
N ASP A 102 13.39 0.72 25.12
CA ASP A 102 12.03 1.16 24.84
C ASP A 102 12.04 1.90 23.51
N SER A 103 11.26 1.38 22.58
CA SER A 103 11.21 1.93 21.23
C SER A 103 9.87 1.56 20.60
N GLN A 104 9.09 2.55 20.18
CA GLN A 104 7.76 2.33 19.63
C GLN A 104 7.75 2.64 18.12
N PHE A 105 7.53 1.60 17.30
CA PHE A 105 7.36 1.76 15.86
C PHE A 105 5.99 1.29 15.45
N SER A 106 5.15 2.26 15.13
CA SER A 106 3.81 2.04 14.62
C SER A 106 3.73 2.57 13.21
N CYS A 107 3.16 1.78 12.31
CA CYS A 107 2.57 2.34 11.11
C CYS A 107 1.43 3.28 11.51
N ARG A 108 1.08 4.23 10.65
CA ARG A 108 0.01 5.20 10.94
C ARG A 108 -1.35 4.50 10.87
N VAL A 109 -2.39 5.29 11.12
CA VAL A 109 -3.78 4.83 11.03
C VAL A 109 -4.06 4.35 9.60
N ARG A 110 -4.69 3.17 9.47
CA ARG A 110 -5.02 2.53 8.18
C ARG A 110 -3.81 2.02 7.40
N GLU A 111 -2.71 1.82 8.10
CA GLU A 111 -1.50 1.24 7.52
C GLU A 111 -1.23 -0.13 8.15
N TYR A 112 -0.49 -0.95 7.42
CA TYR A 112 0.01 -2.22 7.93
C TYR A 112 1.47 -2.38 7.54
N MET A 113 2.11 -3.27 8.27
CA MET A 113 3.47 -3.67 8.01
C MET A 113 3.52 -4.60 6.80
N ALA A 114 4.30 -4.21 5.81
CA ALA A 114 4.51 -4.94 4.56
C ALA A 114 5.95 -5.44 4.42
N GLY A 115 6.81 -5.29 5.43
CA GLY A 115 8.19 -5.77 5.34
C GLY A 115 9.09 -5.30 6.47
N ILE A 116 10.30 -5.87 6.50
CA ILE A 116 11.40 -5.51 7.40
C ILE A 116 12.67 -5.40 6.57
N THR A 117 13.44 -4.34 6.79
CA THR A 117 14.77 -4.20 6.22
C THR A 117 15.79 -3.86 7.29
N ARG A 118 17.02 -4.32 7.08
CA ARG A 118 18.19 -3.99 7.87
C ARG A 118 19.22 -3.39 6.94
N LEU A 119 19.61 -2.16 7.22
CA LEU A 119 20.56 -1.41 6.39
C LEU A 119 21.97 -1.34 7.00
N SER A 120 22.09 -1.41 8.33
CA SER A 120 23.37 -1.31 9.03
C SER A 120 23.32 -1.84 10.46
N ASP A 121 24.40 -2.44 10.92
CA ASP A 121 24.56 -2.98 12.28
C ASP A 121 23.37 -3.86 12.66
N THR A 122 22.78 -3.72 13.84
CA THR A 122 21.57 -4.46 14.27
C THR A 122 20.28 -3.69 14.02
N ARG A 123 20.35 -2.50 13.40
CA ARG A 123 19.20 -1.61 13.24
C ARG A 123 18.34 -2.01 12.06
N ILE A 124 17.03 -2.04 12.28
CA ILE A 124 16.02 -2.38 11.29
C ILE A 124 15.03 -1.24 11.07
N GLN A 125 14.35 -1.27 9.93
CA GLN A 125 13.19 -0.44 9.61
C GLN A 125 12.04 -1.37 9.20
N ILE A 126 10.82 -0.97 9.53
CA ILE A 126 9.62 -1.63 9.02
C ILE A 126 9.12 -0.87 7.79
N LEU A 127 8.67 -1.61 6.78
CA LEU A 127 7.97 -1.04 5.63
C LEU A 127 6.49 -0.94 6.01
N CYS A 128 5.95 0.27 6.02
CA CYS A 128 4.52 0.53 6.25
C CYS A 128 3.85 0.86 4.93
N CYS A 129 2.71 0.23 4.65
CA CYS A 129 1.89 0.49 3.47
C CYS A 129 0.49 0.92 3.87
N ARG A 130 -0.06 1.89 3.14
CA ARG A 130 -1.44 2.36 3.30
C ARG A 130 -2.32 1.82 2.19
N LEU A 131 -3.47 1.27 2.55
CA LEU A 131 -4.55 1.02 1.60
C LEU A 131 -5.58 2.13 1.65
N ARG A 132 -5.99 2.58 0.46
CA ARG A 132 -6.94 3.67 0.30
C ARG A 132 -8.39 3.25 0.53
N THR A 133 -8.69 2.00 0.19
CA THR A 133 -10.02 1.37 0.15
C THR A 133 -10.44 0.78 1.48
N ARG A 134 -9.51 0.62 2.42
CA ARG A 134 -9.73 -0.08 3.69
C ARG A 134 -9.47 0.82 4.89
N ASP A 135 -10.10 0.47 6.00
CA ASP A 135 -9.91 1.04 7.33
C ASP A 135 -9.49 -0.05 8.33
N GLU A 136 -8.68 0.33 9.33
CA GLU A 136 -8.31 -0.58 10.42
C GLU A 136 -9.46 -0.73 11.44
N VAL A 137 -9.72 -1.96 11.86
CA VAL A 137 -10.71 -2.29 12.91
C VAL A 137 -10.20 -3.42 13.79
N ASN A 138 -10.85 -3.64 14.94
CA ASN A 138 -10.56 -4.76 15.86
C ASN A 138 -9.07 -4.91 16.22
N CYS A 139 -8.41 -3.78 16.44
CA CYS A 139 -7.00 -3.74 16.76
C CYS A 139 -6.73 -4.18 18.20
N ASN A 140 -5.82 -5.14 18.39
CA ASN A 140 -5.42 -5.63 19.70
C ASN A 140 -3.90 -5.64 19.83
N GLU A 141 -3.40 -5.38 21.03
CA GLU A 141 -1.97 -5.49 21.34
C GLU A 141 -1.67 -6.80 22.07
N ARG A 142 -0.57 -7.44 21.70
CA ARG A 142 -0.04 -8.62 22.37
C ARG A 142 1.43 -8.46 22.69
N ARG A 143 1.88 -9.16 23.73
CA ARG A 143 3.29 -9.21 24.13
C ARG A 143 3.89 -10.56 23.82
N PHE A 144 5.11 -10.54 23.32
CA PHE A 144 5.91 -11.72 22.99
C PHE A 144 7.29 -11.57 23.62
N GLY A 145 7.86 -12.64 24.19
CA GLY A 145 9.23 -12.59 24.70
C GLY A 145 10.26 -12.43 23.58
N LYS A 146 11.36 -11.72 23.80
CA LYS A 146 12.51 -11.78 22.89
C LYS A 146 13.15 -13.17 22.94
N PRO A 147 13.67 -13.70 21.83
CA PRO A 147 14.35 -15.00 21.82
C PRO A 147 15.70 -14.87 22.55
N MET A 148 15.71 -15.12 23.85
CA MET A 148 16.87 -14.99 24.73
C MET A 148 17.04 -16.27 25.55
N GLY A 149 18.29 -16.69 25.79
CA GLY A 149 18.59 -17.88 26.59
C GLY A 149 18.23 -19.19 25.88
N ASN A 150 17.35 -19.99 26.49
CA ASN A 150 16.99 -21.33 26.00
C ASN A 150 15.87 -21.35 24.95
N ASP A 151 15.18 -20.23 24.72
CA ASP A 151 14.20 -20.08 23.64
C ASP A 151 14.84 -19.41 22.43
N PRO A 152 15.27 -20.17 21.41
CA PRO A 152 15.98 -19.61 20.26
C PRO A 152 15.05 -18.91 19.26
N ARG A 153 13.72 -19.01 19.45
CA ARG A 153 12.71 -18.54 18.50
C ARG A 153 11.49 -17.98 19.22
N THR A 154 11.05 -16.82 18.76
CA THR A 154 9.74 -16.23 19.10
C THR A 154 8.89 -16.17 17.84
N GLU A 155 7.66 -16.66 17.91
CA GLU A 155 6.66 -16.44 16.85
C GLU A 155 5.66 -15.36 17.27
N ILE A 156 5.62 -14.29 16.49
CA ILE A 156 4.73 -13.16 16.64
C ILE A 156 3.58 -13.37 15.66
N PHE A 157 2.40 -13.66 16.17
CA PHE A 157 1.21 -13.95 15.37
C PHE A 157 -0.06 -13.77 16.20
N ASP A 158 -1.14 -13.28 15.58
CA ASP A 158 -2.48 -13.31 16.13
C ASP A 158 -3.52 -13.58 15.04
N SER A 159 -4.10 -14.77 15.00
CA SER A 159 -5.34 -15.09 14.26
C SER A 159 -5.39 -14.59 12.81
N ASN A 160 -4.24 -14.61 12.10
CA ASN A 160 -4.08 -14.10 10.73
C ASN A 160 -4.34 -12.59 10.55
N LYS A 161 -4.34 -11.81 11.64
CA LYS A 161 -4.44 -10.35 11.58
C LYS A 161 -3.16 -9.73 11.03
N LEU A 162 -3.31 -8.57 10.39
CA LEU A 162 -2.16 -7.80 9.92
C LEU A 162 -1.45 -7.11 11.08
N ILE A 163 -0.13 -7.13 11.02
CA ILE A 163 0.71 -6.41 11.98
C ILE A 163 0.70 -4.92 11.61
N ASN A 164 0.38 -4.05 12.56
CA ASN A 164 0.36 -2.59 12.39
C ASN A 164 1.54 -1.91 13.11
N SER A 165 1.96 -2.45 14.26
CA SER A 165 3.06 -1.88 15.03
C SER A 165 3.89 -2.95 15.72
N ILE A 166 5.18 -2.66 15.90
CA ILE A 166 6.10 -3.45 16.70
C ILE A 166 6.88 -2.47 17.58
N ALA A 167 6.75 -2.64 18.89
CA ALA A 167 7.50 -1.93 19.88
C ALA A 167 8.38 -2.90 20.68
N VAL A 168 9.52 -2.42 21.13
CA VAL A 168 10.42 -3.13 22.03
C VAL A 168 10.15 -2.61 23.44
N GLU A 169 9.83 -3.50 24.37
CA GLU A 169 9.65 -3.22 25.79
C GLU A 169 10.60 -4.14 26.60
N GLY A 170 11.85 -3.72 26.79
CA GLY A 170 12.87 -4.48 27.51
C GLY A 170 13.14 -5.84 26.86
N PHE A 171 12.69 -6.92 27.51
CA PHE A 171 12.81 -8.30 27.04
C PHE A 171 11.59 -8.81 26.27
N THR A 172 10.69 -7.91 25.88
CA THR A 172 9.47 -8.27 25.14
C THR A 172 9.28 -7.40 23.90
N TYR A 173 8.56 -7.94 22.93
CA TYR A 173 7.97 -7.22 21.82
C TYR A 173 6.49 -6.97 22.13
N ARG A 174 6.04 -5.72 22.08
CA ARG A 174 4.63 -5.35 22.11
C ARG A 174 4.18 -5.07 20.68
N VAL A 175 3.23 -5.85 20.19
CA VAL A 175 2.84 -5.86 18.78
C VAL A 175 1.34 -5.60 18.66
N ARG A 176 0.96 -4.63 17.83
CA ARG A 176 -0.45 -4.34 17.52
C ARG A 176 -0.85 -5.05 16.24
N PHE A 177 -1.96 -5.78 16.32
CA PHE A 177 -2.56 -6.48 15.20
C PHE A 177 -3.92 -5.87 14.89
N CYS A 178 -4.23 -5.65 13.63
CA CYS A 178 -5.50 -5.06 13.19
C CYS A 178 -6.13 -5.88 12.07
N ASP A 179 -7.45 -5.86 12.02
CA ASP A 179 -8.21 -6.29 10.85
C ASP A 179 -8.45 -5.12 9.90
N LEU A 180 -8.76 -5.42 8.64
CA LEU A 180 -9.14 -4.40 7.66
C LEU A 180 -10.59 -4.59 7.23
N THR A 181 -11.34 -3.50 7.21
CA THR A 181 -12.70 -3.46 6.65
C THR A 181 -12.80 -2.52 5.47
N PRO A 182 -13.69 -2.80 4.51
CA PRO A 182 -14.00 -1.85 3.45
C PRO A 182 -14.44 -0.49 3.98
N ARG A 183 -13.93 0.58 3.38
CA ARG A 183 -14.33 1.95 3.69
C ARG A 183 -15.56 2.35 2.88
N ALA A 184 -16.33 3.31 3.39
CA ALA A 184 -17.44 3.89 2.65
C ALA A 184 -16.97 4.56 1.36
N ILE A 185 -17.63 4.26 0.24
CA ILE A 185 -17.23 4.66 -1.12
C ILE A 185 -17.04 6.19 -1.26
N GLY A 186 -17.93 6.99 -0.66
CA GLY A 186 -17.83 8.46 -0.73
C GLY A 186 -16.50 9.01 -0.22
N LEU A 187 -15.99 8.43 0.88
CA LEU A 187 -14.72 8.85 1.49
C LEU A 187 -13.49 8.39 0.69
N ILE A 188 -13.64 7.40 -0.19
CA ILE A 188 -12.54 6.88 -1.02
C ILE A 188 -12.23 7.84 -2.17
N TYR A 189 -13.24 8.48 -2.75
CA TYR A 189 -13.05 9.46 -3.84
C TYR A 189 -12.48 10.80 -3.32
N GLU A 190 -12.84 11.21 -2.10
CA GLU A 190 -12.35 12.47 -1.50
C GLU A 190 -10.84 12.48 -1.22
N ASP A 191 -10.24 11.30 -1.00
CA ASP A 191 -8.78 11.18 -0.81
C ASP A 191 -7.99 11.44 -2.12
N GLU A 192 -8.66 11.69 -3.27
CA GLU A 192 -7.99 11.79 -4.56
C GLU A 192 -7.38 13.18 -4.60
N PRO A 193 -6.06 13.31 -4.78
CA PRO A 193 -5.48 14.63 -4.90
C PRO A 193 -6.24 15.31 -6.03
N SER A 194 -6.97 16.38 -5.73
CA SER A 194 -7.72 17.12 -6.72
C SER A 194 -6.69 17.59 -7.73
N THR A 195 -6.61 16.89 -8.87
CA THR A 195 -5.75 17.29 -9.97
C THR A 195 -6.38 18.56 -10.51
N THR A 196 -6.10 19.67 -9.85
CA THR A 196 -6.43 21.00 -10.33
C THR A 196 -5.43 21.24 -11.43
N THR A 197 -5.66 20.62 -12.60
CA THR A 197 -5.18 21.20 -13.83
C THR A 197 -5.86 22.54 -13.92
N THR A 198 -5.18 23.58 -13.45
CA THR A 198 -5.44 24.94 -13.88
C THR A 198 -5.26 24.90 -15.38
N ARG A 199 -6.35 24.61 -16.10
CA ARG A 199 -6.45 24.83 -17.53
C ARG A 199 -6.39 26.34 -17.67
N THR A 200 -5.18 26.87 -17.80
CA THR A 200 -4.96 28.22 -18.30
C THR A 200 -5.70 28.29 -19.62
N LEU A 201 -6.84 28.98 -19.60
CA LEU A 201 -7.53 29.40 -20.81
C LEU A 201 -6.50 30.22 -21.59
N PRO A 202 -6.22 29.95 -22.87
CA PRO A 202 -5.41 30.86 -23.66
C PRO A 202 -6.12 32.21 -23.67
N THR A 203 -5.50 33.20 -23.05
CA THR A 203 -5.88 34.60 -23.20
C THR A 203 -5.68 34.93 -24.68
N THR A 204 -6.78 35.07 -25.42
CA THR A 204 -6.75 35.69 -26.74
C THR A 204 -6.32 37.13 -26.52
N THR A 205 -5.08 37.44 -26.87
CA THR A 205 -4.60 38.81 -26.98
C THR A 205 -5.36 39.45 -28.13
N GLU A 206 -6.36 40.27 -27.85
CA GLU A 206 -6.89 41.23 -28.82
C GLU A 206 -5.79 42.28 -29.02
N GLU A 207 -5.01 42.12 -30.09
CA GLU A 207 -4.21 43.21 -30.63
C GLU A 207 -5.16 44.29 -31.13
N VAL A 208 -5.19 45.39 -30.38
CA VAL A 208 -5.77 46.67 -30.77
C VAL A 208 -5.01 47.15 -32.00
N ILE A 209 -5.66 47.08 -33.16
CA ILE A 209 -5.24 47.82 -34.36
C ILE A 209 -6.18 49.02 -34.47
N ASP A 210 -5.67 50.18 -34.06
CA ASP A 210 -6.23 51.49 -34.39
C ASP A 210 -6.26 51.65 -35.92
N THR A 211 -7.40 52.07 -36.47
CA THR A 211 -7.43 52.63 -37.82
C THR A 211 -8.38 53.83 -37.82
N GLU A 212 -7.77 55.00 -37.94
CA GLU A 212 -8.40 56.30 -38.12
C GLU A 212 -9.33 56.34 -39.34
N LEU A 213 -10.40 57.12 -39.17
CA LEU A 213 -11.43 57.42 -40.14
C LEU A 213 -10.94 58.53 -41.11
N ILE A 214 -10.86 58.27 -42.42
CA ILE A 214 -10.90 59.33 -43.44
C ILE A 214 -11.89 58.96 -44.55
N THR A 215 -12.77 59.92 -44.79
CA THR A 215 -13.92 60.00 -45.70
C THR A 215 -13.50 60.07 -47.18
N GLU A 216 -14.28 59.48 -48.09
CA GLU A 216 -14.88 60.17 -49.27
C GLU A 216 -15.65 59.20 -50.21
N GLN A 217 -16.91 59.57 -50.48
CA GLN A 217 -17.67 59.55 -51.77
C GLN A 217 -17.58 58.30 -52.69
N LEU A 218 -18.63 57.81 -53.37
CA LEU A 218 -19.79 58.44 -53.97
C LEU A 218 -20.76 57.35 -54.48
N THR A 219 -22.05 57.70 -54.57
CA THR A 219 -23.06 57.21 -55.53
C THR A 219 -23.62 55.79 -55.42
N THR A 220 -24.82 55.72 -54.83
CA THR A 220 -25.90 54.84 -55.27
C THR A 220 -26.78 55.54 -56.31
N MET A 221 -27.11 54.84 -57.40
CA MET A 221 -28.19 55.16 -58.35
C MET A 221 -28.69 53.83 -58.96
N PRO A 222 -29.93 53.75 -59.47
CA PRO A 222 -30.97 52.97 -58.81
C PRO A 222 -31.72 51.99 -59.75
N SER A 223 -32.65 51.23 -59.17
CA SER A 223 -33.92 50.76 -59.79
C SER A 223 -33.78 49.78 -60.98
N THR A 224 -34.50 48.67 -61.07
CA THR A 224 -35.96 48.71 -61.34
C THR A 224 -36.60 47.32 -61.21
N ARG A 225 -37.83 47.38 -60.71
CA ARG A 225 -38.86 46.36 -60.46
C ARG A 225 -39.50 45.89 -61.77
N THR A 226 -39.66 44.58 -61.96
CA THR A 226 -40.45 44.01 -63.08
C THR A 226 -41.76 43.44 -62.54
N ARG A 227 -42.91 44.03 -62.95
CA ARG A 227 -44.25 43.47 -62.75
C ARG A 227 -44.91 43.21 -64.10
N ARG A 228 -45.38 41.97 -64.25
CA ARG A 228 -46.14 41.40 -65.37
C ARG A 228 -47.49 42.11 -65.52
N THR A 229 -47.88 42.47 -66.75
CA THR A 229 -49.23 42.89 -67.14
C THR A 229 -49.99 41.74 -67.80
N THR A 230 -51.30 41.67 -67.56
CA THR A 230 -52.28 41.02 -68.43
C THR A 230 -53.41 42.02 -68.73
N ASN A 231 -53.84 42.00 -69.99
CA ASN A 231 -54.66 43.00 -70.68
C ASN A 231 -56.11 43.10 -70.22
N SER A 232 -56.67 44.28 -70.46
CA SER A 232 -58.10 44.52 -70.70
C SER A 232 -58.29 44.93 -72.16
N GLY A 233 -59.18 44.19 -72.82
CA GLY A 233 -59.65 44.26 -74.19
C GLY A 233 -60.39 42.98 -74.46
#